data_AF-A0A2V8VNC6-F1
#
_entry.id   AF-A0A2V8VNC6-F1
#
_cell.length_a   1.000
_cell.length_b   1.000
_cell.length_c   1.000
_cell.angle_alpha   90.00
_cell.angle_beta   90.00
_cell.angle_gamma   90.00
#
_symmetry.space_group_name_H-M   'P 1'
#
loop_
_entity.id
_entity.type
_entity.pdbx_description
1 polymer ?
#
loop_
_entity_poly.entity_id
_entity_poly.type
_entity_poly.pdbx_seq_one_letter_code
_entity_poly.pdbx_strand_id
1 'polypeptide(L)'
;MLRRSLLAATLVLVALAVYSSTFIISYDRFFHPPDPGRLADVGRIESAIVHRVDRPRKVEQLVALVKEARQKGLKVSISGSRHSQGGHILYDNALAIDMRDFNEVLALDRERKILRVEAGATWDDVQRSIAPYGLAIKVMQSSNIFTVGGTLSANAHGRDLDKTSVVETVRRLRVLTADGQIVEASRDKNPELFRLVIGGYGLFGIILDAELDLADDEVYEQRATIVDYRDFPEHFETKVKTDPTVALMLSRPSIDPDDFLRTIVVTTWHRTGGRPGEVVALSEERHVWRDKFLFGLSREFDWAKELRWTLQKRLELG
;
A
#
# COMPACT_ATOMS: atom_id res chain seq x y z
N MET A 1 -53.10 -19.18 6.02
CA MET A 1 -51.71 -18.95 6.47
C MET A 1 -50.68 -19.74 5.64
N LEU A 2 -50.85 -21.05 5.45
CA LEU A 2 -49.88 -21.92 4.74
C LEU A 2 -49.49 -21.48 3.31
N ARG A 3 -50.43 -20.97 2.50
CA ARG A 3 -50.13 -20.48 1.14
C ARG A 3 -49.27 -19.22 1.12
N ARG A 4 -49.42 -18.32 2.10
CA ARG A 4 -48.63 -17.09 2.19
C ARG A 4 -47.21 -17.37 2.66
N SER A 5 -47.02 -18.31 3.57
CA SER A 5 -45.69 -18.76 4.01
C SER A 5 -44.94 -19.51 2.91
N LEU A 6 -45.65 -20.34 2.12
CA LEU A 6 -45.05 -21.00 0.95
C LEU A 6 -44.59 -19.98 -0.10
N LEU A 7 -45.42 -18.96 -0.39
CA LEU A 7 -45.07 -17.90 -1.34
C LEU A 7 -43.84 -17.10 -0.88
N ALA A 8 -43.77 -16.77 0.41
CA ALA A 8 -42.64 -16.05 0.99
C ALA A 8 -41.34 -16.88 0.95
N ALA A 9 -41.41 -18.18 1.27
CA ALA A 9 -40.26 -19.08 1.18
C ALA A 9 -39.76 -19.22 -0.26
N THR A 10 -40.68 -19.34 -1.23
CA THR A 10 -40.32 -19.37 -2.66
C THR A 10 -39.68 -18.07 -3.11
N LEU A 11 -40.19 -16.90 -2.69
CA LEU A 11 -39.59 -15.61 -3.00
C LEU A 11 -38.16 -15.47 -2.44
N VAL A 12 -37.93 -15.92 -1.20
CA VAL A 12 -36.59 -15.93 -0.59
C VAL A 12 -35.64 -16.85 -1.34
N LEU A 13 -36.08 -18.07 -1.71
CA LEU A 13 -35.26 -19.00 -2.49
C LEU A 13 -34.94 -18.47 -3.89
N VAL A 14 -35.90 -17.82 -4.56
CA VAL A 14 -35.67 -17.16 -5.85
C VAL A 14 -34.70 -16.00 -5.69
N ALA A 15 -34.86 -15.17 -4.66
CA ALA A 15 -33.92 -14.07 -4.38
C ALA A 15 -32.51 -14.58 -4.08
N LEU A 16 -32.36 -15.64 -3.30
CA LEU A 16 -31.08 -16.30 -3.04
C LEU A 16 -30.48 -16.92 -4.30
N ALA A 17 -31.30 -17.54 -5.15
CA ALA A 17 -30.84 -18.13 -6.41
C ALA A 17 -30.40 -17.07 -7.42
N VAL A 18 -31.15 -15.96 -7.55
CA VAL A 18 -30.79 -14.81 -8.40
C VAL A 18 -29.56 -14.09 -7.85
N TYR A 19 -29.46 -13.92 -6.53
CA TYR A 19 -28.27 -13.38 -5.89
C TYR A 19 -27.06 -14.29 -6.10
N SER A 20 -27.23 -15.62 -5.94
CA SER A 20 -26.14 -16.58 -6.14
C SER A 20 -25.70 -16.65 -7.60
N SER A 21 -26.63 -16.57 -8.56
CA SER A 21 -26.29 -16.59 -9.99
C SER A 21 -25.64 -15.29 -10.44
N THR A 22 -26.13 -14.13 -10.01
CA THR A 22 -25.46 -12.85 -10.26
C THR A 22 -24.11 -12.76 -9.55
N PHE A 23 -23.99 -13.33 -8.35
CA PHE A 23 -22.72 -13.49 -7.65
C PHE A 23 -21.77 -14.39 -8.43
N ILE A 24 -22.21 -15.54 -8.94
CA ILE A 24 -21.37 -16.44 -9.76
C ILE A 24 -20.94 -15.75 -11.06
N ILE A 25 -21.82 -15.04 -11.76
CA ILE A 25 -21.48 -14.33 -13.01
C ILE A 25 -20.53 -13.14 -12.73
N SER A 26 -20.77 -12.41 -11.64
CA SER A 26 -19.90 -11.32 -11.19
C SER A 26 -18.54 -11.86 -10.75
N TYR A 27 -18.52 -12.95 -9.99
CA TYR A 27 -17.34 -13.69 -9.56
C TYR A 27 -16.56 -14.18 -10.78
N ASP A 28 -17.22 -14.82 -11.74
CA ASP A 28 -16.61 -15.28 -12.98
C ASP A 28 -15.96 -14.13 -13.76
N ARG A 29 -16.64 -13.00 -13.97
CA ARG A 29 -16.04 -11.82 -14.62
C ARG A 29 -14.92 -11.15 -13.81
N PHE A 30 -15.01 -11.12 -12.49
CA PHE A 30 -13.98 -10.54 -11.61
C PHE A 30 -12.78 -11.46 -11.40
N PHE A 31 -12.92 -12.77 -11.56
CA PHE A 31 -11.86 -13.74 -11.30
C PHE A 31 -11.36 -14.45 -12.56
N HIS A 32 -11.95 -14.22 -13.73
CA HIS A 32 -11.31 -14.56 -14.99
C HIS A 32 -9.91 -13.91 -15.03
N PRO A 33 -8.85 -14.69 -15.26
CA PRO A 33 -7.52 -14.14 -15.47
C PRO A 33 -7.58 -13.21 -16.67
N PRO A 34 -6.93 -12.04 -16.62
CA PRO A 34 -6.84 -11.16 -17.78
C PRO A 34 -6.25 -11.94 -18.96
N ASP A 35 -6.69 -11.61 -20.18
CA ASP A 35 -6.19 -12.21 -21.43
C ASP A 35 -4.66 -12.33 -21.39
N PRO A 36 -4.06 -13.43 -21.89
CA PRO A 36 -2.62 -13.52 -22.01
C PRO A 36 -2.06 -12.29 -22.74
N GLY A 37 -1.29 -11.46 -22.04
CA GLY A 37 -0.77 -10.19 -22.56
C GLY A 37 -1.57 -8.94 -22.15
N ARG A 38 -2.68 -9.04 -21.42
CA ARG A 38 -3.35 -7.89 -20.80
C ARG A 38 -2.75 -7.63 -19.41
N LEU A 39 -2.13 -6.46 -19.26
CA LEU A 39 -1.66 -5.95 -17.98
C LEU A 39 -2.68 -4.95 -17.45
N ALA A 40 -3.09 -5.08 -16.19
CA ALA A 40 -4.02 -4.17 -15.54
C ALA A 40 -3.52 -3.80 -14.13
N ASP A 41 -3.97 -2.65 -13.64
CA ASP A 41 -3.87 -2.35 -12.22
C ASP A 41 -4.73 -3.33 -11.39
N VAL A 42 -4.50 -3.39 -10.08
CA VAL A 42 -5.24 -4.32 -9.18
C VAL A 42 -6.74 -4.03 -9.17
N GLY A 43 -7.13 -2.76 -9.34
CA GLY A 43 -8.53 -2.34 -9.39
C GLY A 43 -9.22 -2.67 -10.72
N ARG A 44 -8.47 -3.07 -11.75
CA ARG A 44 -8.91 -3.22 -13.14
C ARG A 44 -9.55 -1.95 -13.69
N ILE A 45 -9.11 -0.78 -13.23
CA ILE A 45 -9.60 0.52 -13.71
C ILE A 45 -8.94 0.81 -15.06
N GLU A 46 -7.61 0.67 -15.12
CA GLU A 46 -6.83 0.84 -16.34
C GLU A 46 -6.19 -0.49 -16.79
N SER A 47 -6.06 -0.67 -18.11
CA SER A 47 -5.39 -1.85 -18.70
C SER A 47 -4.71 -1.52 -20.03
N ALA A 48 -3.67 -2.30 -20.38
CA ALA A 48 -2.98 -2.23 -21.66
C ALA A 48 -2.69 -3.64 -22.20
N ILE A 49 -2.60 -3.77 -23.52
CA ILE A 49 -2.14 -5.02 -24.17
C ILE A 49 -0.65 -4.92 -24.37
N VAL A 50 0.12 -5.65 -23.56
CA VAL A 50 1.58 -5.65 -23.57
C VAL A 50 2.13 -6.68 -24.55
N HIS A 51 3.36 -6.47 -25.00
CA HIS A 51 4.06 -7.40 -25.90
C HIS A 51 4.29 -8.76 -25.23
N ARG A 52 4.78 -8.73 -23.98
CA ARG A 52 4.92 -9.87 -23.08
C ARG A 52 5.14 -9.38 -21.65
N VAL A 53 5.06 -10.31 -20.69
CA VAL A 53 5.39 -10.06 -19.27
C VAL A 53 6.57 -10.95 -18.87
N ASP A 54 7.63 -10.35 -18.37
CA ASP A 54 8.83 -11.01 -17.85
C ASP A 54 8.91 -10.86 -16.32
N ARG A 55 9.37 -11.91 -15.62
CA ARG A 55 9.57 -11.95 -14.16
C ARG A 55 11.03 -12.25 -13.82
N PRO A 56 11.92 -11.26 -13.93
CA PRO A 56 13.34 -11.46 -13.64
C PRO A 56 13.56 -11.65 -12.13
N ARG A 57 14.58 -12.43 -11.81
CA ARG A 57 15.06 -12.71 -10.43
C ARG A 57 16.51 -12.27 -10.23
N LYS A 58 17.16 -11.81 -11.29
CA LYS A 58 18.58 -11.42 -11.28
C LYS A 58 18.78 -10.13 -12.06
N VAL A 59 19.78 -9.36 -11.64
CA VAL A 59 20.13 -8.07 -12.25
C VAL A 59 20.47 -8.24 -13.73
N GLU A 60 21.17 -9.30 -14.11
CA GLU A 60 21.59 -9.54 -15.49
C GLU A 60 20.39 -9.72 -16.43
N GLN A 61 19.29 -10.30 -15.93
CA GLN A 61 18.05 -10.45 -16.69
C GLN A 61 17.40 -9.09 -16.93
N LEU A 62 17.34 -8.23 -15.91
CA LEU A 62 16.84 -6.86 -16.06
C LEU A 62 17.64 -6.05 -17.09
N VAL A 63 18.97 -6.12 -17.01
CA VAL A 63 19.87 -5.47 -17.98
C VAL A 63 19.62 -6.00 -19.40
N ALA A 64 19.48 -7.31 -19.57
CA ALA A 64 19.18 -7.92 -20.86
C ALA A 64 17.84 -7.45 -21.42
N LEU A 65 16.79 -7.39 -20.60
CA LEU A 65 15.46 -6.93 -21.00
C LEU A 65 15.46 -5.46 -21.43
N VAL A 66 16.15 -4.57 -20.70
CA VAL A 66 16.28 -3.16 -21.08
C VAL A 66 17.03 -3.00 -22.40
N LYS A 67 18.12 -3.76 -22.59
CA LYS A 67 18.88 -3.75 -23.86
C LYS A 67 18.05 -4.29 -25.02
N GLU A 68 17.30 -5.36 -24.82
CA GLU A 68 16.38 -5.92 -25.82
C GLU A 68 15.30 -4.92 -26.20
N ALA A 69 14.63 -4.31 -25.21
CA ALA A 69 13.60 -3.31 -25.45
C ALA A 69 14.14 -2.14 -26.29
N ARG A 70 15.34 -1.66 -25.96
CA ARG A 70 16.03 -0.62 -26.72
C ARG A 70 16.34 -1.06 -28.16
N GLN A 71 16.88 -2.26 -28.36
CA GLN A 71 17.18 -2.80 -29.69
C GLN A 71 15.93 -2.96 -30.57
N LYS A 72 14.80 -3.32 -29.96
CA LYS A 72 13.52 -3.54 -30.64
C LYS A 72 12.63 -2.30 -30.71
N GLY A 73 13.04 -1.17 -30.12
CA GLY A 73 12.22 0.05 -30.06
C GLY A 73 10.95 -0.10 -29.21
N LEU A 74 10.94 -1.02 -28.24
CA LEU A 74 9.81 -1.26 -27.35
C LEU A 74 9.85 -0.33 -26.14
N LYS A 75 8.68 0.13 -25.70
CA LYS A 75 8.51 0.73 -24.37
C LYS A 75 8.71 -0.32 -23.28
N VAL A 76 9.08 0.10 -22.08
CA VAL A 76 9.20 -0.76 -20.91
C VAL A 76 8.14 -0.36 -19.89
N SER A 77 7.34 -1.33 -19.45
CA SER A 77 6.36 -1.18 -18.38
C SER A 77 6.88 -1.86 -17.12
N ILE A 78 7.11 -1.12 -16.04
CA ILE A 78 7.68 -1.68 -14.80
C ILE A 78 6.57 -1.80 -13.76
N SER A 79 6.43 -2.96 -13.13
CA SER A 79 5.36 -3.19 -12.15
C SER A 79 5.85 -3.93 -10.90
N GLY A 80 5.40 -3.45 -9.74
CA GLY A 80 5.41 -4.20 -8.48
C GLY A 80 4.03 -4.80 -8.23
N SER A 81 3.41 -4.48 -7.08
CA SER A 81 2.06 -4.96 -6.72
C SER A 81 0.92 -4.34 -7.53
N ARG A 82 1.18 -3.43 -8.48
CA ARG A 82 0.20 -2.82 -9.41
C ARG A 82 -0.97 -2.08 -8.74
N HIS A 83 -0.72 -1.48 -7.57
CA HIS A 83 -1.72 -0.66 -6.87
C HIS A 83 -1.69 0.83 -7.24
N SER A 84 -0.71 1.29 -8.02
CA SER A 84 -0.71 2.66 -8.55
C SER A 84 -1.90 2.84 -9.49
N GLN A 85 -2.80 3.76 -9.15
CA GLN A 85 -3.95 4.11 -9.99
C GLN A 85 -3.54 5.15 -11.05
N GLY A 86 -4.25 5.20 -12.18
CA GLY A 86 -4.00 6.18 -13.25
C GLY A 86 -3.10 5.70 -14.39
N GLY A 87 -2.83 4.39 -14.50
CA GLY A 87 -2.24 3.79 -15.70
C GLY A 87 -0.79 4.18 -16.01
N HIS A 88 -0.06 4.78 -15.07
CA HIS A 88 1.29 5.33 -15.32
C HIS A 88 2.32 4.31 -15.81
N ILE A 89 2.11 3.02 -15.50
CA ILE A 89 2.98 1.90 -15.89
C ILE A 89 2.40 1.07 -17.04
N LEU A 90 1.27 1.48 -17.63
CA LEU A 90 0.52 0.70 -18.61
C LEU A 90 0.72 1.30 -20.00
N TYR A 91 1.57 0.64 -20.79
CA TYR A 91 1.85 1.01 -22.17
C TYR A 91 1.50 -0.14 -23.11
N ASP A 92 0.76 0.16 -24.18
CA ASP A 92 0.47 -0.82 -25.22
C ASP A 92 1.75 -1.25 -25.95
N ASN A 93 1.78 -2.54 -26.29
CA ASN A 93 2.90 -3.24 -26.92
C ASN A 93 4.24 -3.06 -26.20
N ALA A 94 4.23 -2.80 -24.89
CA ALA A 94 5.45 -2.68 -24.10
C ALA A 94 5.98 -4.04 -23.66
N LEU A 95 7.29 -4.12 -23.43
CA LEU A 95 7.89 -5.20 -22.64
C LEU A 95 7.57 -4.91 -21.17
N ALA A 96 6.71 -5.73 -20.56
CA ALA A 96 6.34 -5.57 -19.17
C ALA A 96 7.27 -6.37 -18.25
N ILE A 97 7.78 -5.72 -17.21
CA ILE A 97 8.64 -6.29 -16.19
C ILE A 97 7.86 -6.32 -14.88
N ASP A 98 7.64 -7.52 -14.37
CA ASP A 98 7.01 -7.78 -13.08
C ASP A 98 8.12 -8.08 -12.05
N MET A 99 8.37 -7.09 -11.19
CA MET A 99 9.49 -7.07 -10.26
C MET A 99 9.25 -7.94 -9.02
N ARG A 100 8.06 -8.53 -8.82
CA ARG A 100 7.70 -9.19 -7.56
C ARG A 100 8.55 -10.42 -7.21
N ASP A 101 9.19 -11.03 -8.20
CA ASP A 101 10.14 -12.14 -7.99
C ASP A 101 11.59 -11.64 -7.76
N PHE A 102 11.84 -10.32 -7.76
CA PHE A 102 13.11 -9.65 -7.49
C PHE A 102 13.04 -8.99 -6.10
N ASN A 103 12.96 -9.82 -5.06
CA ASN A 103 12.52 -9.44 -3.71
C ASN A 103 13.47 -9.87 -2.58
N GLU A 104 14.74 -10.11 -2.87
CA GLU A 104 15.69 -10.59 -1.86
C GLU A 104 16.11 -9.51 -0.85
N VAL A 105 16.29 -9.91 0.41
CA VAL A 105 16.97 -9.09 1.43
C VAL A 105 18.47 -9.26 1.26
N LEU A 106 19.11 -8.19 0.78
CA LEU A 106 20.52 -8.22 0.36
C LEU A 106 21.51 -8.00 1.51
N ALA A 107 21.11 -7.28 2.57
CA ALA A 107 21.91 -7.07 3.77
C ALA A 107 21.05 -6.48 4.90
N LEU A 108 21.35 -6.84 6.15
CA LEU A 108 20.76 -6.24 7.35
C LEU A 108 21.86 -5.96 8.39
N ASP A 109 22.07 -4.68 8.69
CA ASP A 109 22.88 -4.23 9.82
C ASP A 109 21.95 -3.90 10.99
N ARG A 110 21.92 -4.77 11.99
CA ARG A 110 21.02 -4.66 13.14
C ARG A 110 21.41 -3.55 14.10
N GLU A 111 22.72 -3.32 14.27
CA GLU A 111 23.22 -2.31 15.20
C GLU A 111 22.99 -0.91 14.65
N ARG A 112 23.29 -0.73 13.36
CA ARG A 112 23.05 0.54 12.66
C ARG A 112 21.61 0.74 12.20
N LYS A 113 20.79 -0.32 12.26
CA LYS A 113 19.38 -0.34 11.82
C LYS A 113 19.26 0.03 10.34
N ILE A 114 20.06 -0.63 9.50
CA ILE A 114 20.10 -0.38 8.05
C ILE A 114 19.75 -1.68 7.32
N LEU A 115 18.78 -1.59 6.42
CA LEU A 115 18.38 -2.68 5.53
C LEU A 115 18.74 -2.34 4.10
N ARG A 116 19.27 -3.30 3.36
CA ARG A 116 19.32 -3.25 1.89
C ARG A 116 18.45 -4.35 1.32
N VAL A 117 17.49 -3.99 0.48
CA VAL A 117 16.49 -4.91 -0.06
C VAL A 117 16.18 -4.61 -1.52
N GLU A 118 15.93 -5.65 -2.30
CA GLU A 118 15.49 -5.51 -3.69
C GLU A 118 14.11 -4.86 -3.80
N ALA A 119 13.93 -4.08 -4.86
CA ALA A 119 12.78 -3.21 -5.07
C ALA A 119 11.45 -3.96 -5.30
N GLY A 120 11.51 -5.27 -5.58
CA GLY A 120 10.35 -6.13 -5.72
C GLY A 120 9.78 -6.63 -4.40
N ALA A 121 10.53 -6.55 -3.29
CA ALA A 121 10.06 -6.96 -1.97
C ALA A 121 8.88 -6.10 -1.53
N THR A 122 7.88 -6.72 -0.90
CA THR A 122 6.80 -6.01 -0.23
C THR A 122 7.23 -5.53 1.16
N TRP A 123 6.51 -4.56 1.72
CA TRP A 123 6.73 -4.19 3.11
C TRP A 123 6.42 -5.35 4.08
N ASP A 124 5.52 -6.29 3.73
CA ASP A 124 5.31 -7.52 4.50
C ASP A 124 6.56 -8.41 4.51
N ASP A 125 7.17 -8.63 3.34
CA ASP A 125 8.43 -9.38 3.22
C ASP A 125 9.53 -8.73 4.07
N VAL A 126 9.65 -7.40 3.97
CA VAL A 126 10.61 -6.62 4.76
C VAL A 126 10.34 -6.77 6.25
N GLN A 127 9.11 -6.53 6.71
CA GLN A 127 8.78 -6.57 8.14
C GLN A 127 8.99 -7.97 8.72
N ARG A 128 8.63 -9.04 8.00
CA ARG A 128 8.89 -10.42 8.41
C ARG A 128 10.39 -10.71 8.57
N SER A 129 11.23 -10.14 7.71
CA SER A 129 12.68 -10.35 7.78
C SER A 129 13.36 -9.65 8.95
N ILE A 130 12.80 -8.54 9.45
CA ILE A 130 13.41 -7.70 10.49
C ILE A 130 12.75 -7.84 11.87
N ALA A 131 11.48 -8.25 11.94
CA ALA A 131 10.73 -8.41 13.19
C ALA A 131 11.42 -9.32 14.23
N PRO A 132 12.07 -10.45 13.86
CA PRO A 132 12.80 -11.29 14.82
C PRO A 132 13.93 -10.56 15.57
N TYR A 133 14.36 -9.40 15.07
CA TYR A 133 15.43 -8.59 15.65
C TYR A 133 14.93 -7.37 16.42
N GLY A 134 13.61 -7.25 16.64
CA GLY A 134 13.01 -6.10 17.31
C GLY A 134 13.12 -4.80 16.52
N LEU A 135 13.09 -4.91 15.19
CA LEU A 135 13.18 -3.78 14.26
C LEU A 135 11.87 -3.61 13.50
N ALA A 136 11.58 -2.37 13.12
CA ALA A 136 10.39 -2.00 12.36
C ALA A 136 10.75 -1.15 11.14
N ILE A 137 9.89 -1.21 10.12
CA ILE A 137 9.96 -0.28 8.99
C ILE A 137 9.70 1.13 9.51
N LYS A 138 10.58 2.06 9.16
CA LYS A 138 10.52 3.42 9.68
C LYS A 138 9.39 4.27 9.09
N VAL A 139 9.13 4.14 7.78
CA VAL A 139 8.04 4.82 7.08
C VAL A 139 7.50 3.91 5.99
N MET A 140 6.19 3.68 5.99
CA MET A 140 5.47 3.00 4.91
C MET A 140 4.01 3.46 4.86
N GLN A 141 3.31 3.12 3.78
CA GLN A 141 1.87 3.32 3.68
C GLN A 141 1.11 2.55 4.78
N SER A 142 -0.17 2.89 4.98
CA SER A 142 -1.03 2.20 5.97
C SER A 142 -1.23 0.69 5.72
N SER A 143 -0.81 0.17 4.55
CA SER A 143 -0.85 -1.25 4.21
C SER A 143 0.54 -1.69 3.76
N ASN A 144 0.89 -2.94 4.02
CA ASN A 144 2.21 -3.51 3.77
C ASN A 144 2.31 -4.31 2.46
N ILE A 145 1.24 -4.34 1.64
CA ILE A 145 1.16 -5.12 0.39
C ILE A 145 1.93 -4.50 -0.79
N PHE A 146 2.44 -3.27 -0.63
CA PHE A 146 3.14 -2.54 -1.68
C PHE A 146 4.61 -2.97 -1.75
N THR A 147 5.16 -3.03 -2.97
CA THR A 147 6.61 -3.23 -3.12
C THR A 147 7.40 -1.98 -2.72
N VAL A 148 8.62 -2.16 -2.27
CA VAL A 148 9.58 -1.09 -1.95
C VAL A 148 9.75 -0.18 -3.16
N GLY A 149 10.03 -0.74 -4.34
CA GLY A 149 10.22 0.01 -5.58
C GLY A 149 9.00 0.83 -6.00
N GLY A 150 7.80 0.25 -5.89
CA GLY A 150 6.55 0.96 -6.19
C GLY A 150 6.30 2.11 -5.21
N THR A 151 6.59 1.87 -3.93
CA THR A 151 6.49 2.88 -2.86
C THR A 151 7.43 4.06 -3.09
N LEU A 152 8.70 3.78 -3.42
CA LEU A 152 9.70 4.80 -3.73
C LEU A 152 9.35 5.57 -5.02
N SER A 153 8.86 4.86 -6.03
CA SER A 153 8.45 5.47 -7.31
C SER A 153 7.28 6.43 -7.17
N ALA A 154 6.42 6.26 -6.16
CA ALA A 154 5.34 7.18 -5.83
C ALA A 154 5.71 8.18 -4.71
N ASN A 155 6.93 8.08 -4.15
CA ASN A 155 7.34 8.75 -2.90
C ASN A 155 6.25 8.67 -1.81
N ALA A 156 5.74 7.46 -1.57
CA ALA A 156 4.62 7.31 -0.65
C ALA A 156 5.02 7.67 0.80
N HIS A 157 4.01 7.85 1.64
CA HIS A 157 4.17 8.38 2.98
C HIS A 157 3.39 7.55 4.01
N GLY A 158 3.78 7.70 5.28
CA GLY A 158 3.16 7.06 6.43
C GLY A 158 2.31 8.01 7.26
N ARG A 159 2.10 7.62 8.52
CA ARG A 159 1.39 8.38 9.57
C ARG A 159 2.33 9.04 10.57
N ASP A 160 3.62 8.79 10.41
CA ASP A 160 4.70 9.29 11.25
C ASP A 160 4.83 10.80 11.18
N LEU A 161 4.94 11.42 12.35
CA LEU A 161 5.07 12.88 12.49
C LEU A 161 6.52 13.37 12.33
N ASP A 162 7.51 12.52 12.59
CA ASP A 162 8.94 12.87 12.48
C ASP A 162 9.44 12.79 11.02
N LYS A 163 9.32 11.61 10.40
CA LYS A 163 9.61 11.38 8.99
C LYS A 163 8.34 10.92 8.30
N THR A 164 7.71 11.76 7.49
CA THR A 164 6.41 11.43 6.89
C THR A 164 6.57 10.65 5.59
N SER A 165 7.54 11.02 4.75
CA SER A 165 7.74 10.44 3.42
C SER A 165 8.83 9.37 3.41
N VAL A 166 8.63 8.31 2.62
CA VAL A 166 9.58 7.18 2.55
C VAL A 166 10.99 7.64 2.17
N VAL A 167 11.14 8.65 1.30
CA VAL A 167 12.44 9.19 0.85
C VAL A 167 13.32 9.65 2.01
N GLU A 168 12.73 10.08 3.13
CA GLU A 168 13.45 10.54 4.31
C GLU A 168 14.18 9.39 5.03
N THR A 169 13.81 8.15 4.74
CA THR A 169 14.47 6.93 5.24
C THR A 169 15.47 6.33 4.26
N VAL A 170 15.46 6.77 2.99
CA VAL A 170 16.34 6.20 1.96
C VAL A 170 17.74 6.78 2.09
N ARG A 171 18.74 5.90 2.20
CA ARG A 171 20.17 6.25 2.20
C ARG A 171 20.74 6.28 0.79
N ARG A 172 20.47 5.24 0.00
CA ARG A 172 20.89 5.14 -1.41
C ARG A 172 20.02 4.16 -2.19
N LEU A 173 20.09 4.26 -3.51
CA LEU A 173 19.42 3.41 -4.50
C LEU A 173 20.45 2.89 -5.51
N ARG A 174 20.23 1.68 -6.03
CA ARG A 174 20.80 1.30 -7.34
C ARG A 174 19.70 1.37 -8.39
N VAL A 175 19.99 2.03 -9.51
CA VAL A 175 19.04 2.31 -10.59
C VAL A 175 19.61 1.81 -11.90
N LEU A 176 18.85 0.98 -12.61
CA LEU A 176 19.14 0.57 -13.98
C LEU A 176 18.53 1.59 -14.94
N THR A 177 19.37 2.32 -15.65
CA THR A 177 18.98 3.37 -16.60
C THR A 177 18.64 2.79 -17.98
N ALA A 178 17.95 3.58 -18.82
CA ALA A 178 17.47 3.15 -20.13
C ALA A 178 18.57 2.76 -21.13
N ASP A 179 19.81 3.20 -20.89
CA ASP A 179 20.99 2.80 -21.67
C ASP A 179 21.62 1.48 -21.19
N GLY A 180 21.07 0.88 -20.12
CA GLY A 180 21.50 -0.40 -19.56
C GLY A 180 22.64 -0.29 -18.53
N GLN A 181 22.95 0.92 -18.04
CA GLN A 181 23.92 1.14 -16.97
C GLN A 181 23.27 1.02 -15.59
N ILE A 182 24.05 0.61 -14.58
CA ILE A 182 23.62 0.59 -13.18
C ILE A 182 24.31 1.75 -12.47
N VAL A 183 23.51 2.68 -11.99
CA VAL A 183 23.98 3.89 -11.32
C VAL A 183 23.54 3.86 -9.87
N GLU A 184 24.47 4.18 -8.97
CA GLU A 184 24.12 4.42 -7.56
C GLU A 184 23.69 5.87 -7.37
N ALA A 185 22.54 6.08 -6.74
CA ALA A 185 21.98 7.40 -6.48
C ALA A 185 21.68 7.60 -4.98
N SER A 186 22.10 8.73 -4.44
CA SER A 186 21.88 9.16 -3.06
C SER A 186 21.88 10.69 -3.00
N ARG A 187 21.74 11.27 -1.80
CA ARG A 187 21.85 12.72 -1.62
C ARG A 187 23.24 13.27 -1.98
N ASP A 188 24.29 12.47 -1.88
CA ASP A 188 25.67 12.90 -2.10
C ASP A 188 26.29 12.37 -3.41
N LYS A 189 25.64 11.38 -4.04
CA LYS A 189 26.11 10.74 -5.28
C LYS A 189 24.99 10.64 -6.29
N ASN A 190 25.17 11.22 -7.48
CA ASN A 190 24.11 11.38 -8.48
C ASN A 190 22.81 11.98 -7.88
N PRO A 191 22.88 13.13 -7.17
CA PRO A 191 21.75 13.69 -6.43
C PRO A 191 20.55 14.07 -7.32
N GLU A 192 20.82 14.47 -8.56
CA GLU A 192 19.76 14.75 -9.53
C GLU A 192 18.96 13.48 -9.84
N LEU A 193 19.64 12.38 -10.16
CA LEU A 193 18.98 11.09 -10.42
C LEU A 193 18.21 10.60 -9.19
N PHE A 194 18.78 10.75 -7.99
CA PHE A 194 18.10 10.39 -6.73
C PHE A 194 16.75 11.13 -6.60
N ARG A 195 16.75 12.45 -6.83
CA ARG A 195 15.54 13.28 -6.74
C ARG A 195 14.51 12.96 -7.84
N LEU A 196 14.97 12.56 -9.03
CA LEU A 196 14.09 12.24 -10.16
C LEU A 196 13.45 10.85 -10.05
N VAL A 197 14.18 9.87 -9.52
CA VAL A 197 13.70 8.49 -9.39
C VAL A 197 12.63 8.39 -8.28
N ILE A 198 12.82 9.09 -7.17
CA ILE A 198 11.83 9.19 -6.10
C ILE A 198 10.62 10.00 -6.61
N GLY A 199 9.43 9.41 -6.58
CA GLY A 199 8.23 10.06 -7.13
C GLY A 199 8.19 10.12 -8.67
N GLY A 200 9.16 9.51 -9.35
CA GLY A 200 9.27 9.53 -10.81
C GLY A 200 8.45 8.45 -11.54
N TYR A 201 7.71 7.62 -10.80
CA TYR A 201 6.86 6.54 -11.35
C TYR A 201 7.59 5.59 -12.34
N GLY A 202 8.91 5.39 -12.15
CA GLY A 202 9.74 4.53 -13.00
C GLY A 202 10.26 5.18 -14.29
N LEU A 203 10.00 6.47 -14.53
CA LEU A 203 10.39 7.19 -15.75
C LEU A 203 11.92 7.28 -15.94
N PHE A 204 12.66 7.39 -14.85
CA PHE A 204 14.12 7.63 -14.85
C PHE A 204 14.96 6.35 -14.70
N GLY A 205 14.31 5.19 -14.67
CA GLY A 205 14.98 3.89 -14.59
C GLY A 205 14.27 2.91 -13.68
N ILE A 206 14.76 1.67 -13.68
CA ILE A 206 14.29 0.60 -12.79
C ILE A 206 15.09 0.69 -11.49
N ILE A 207 14.42 0.91 -10.37
CA ILE A 207 15.04 0.75 -9.04
C ILE A 207 15.32 -0.74 -8.85
N LEU A 208 16.59 -1.10 -8.62
CA LEU A 208 17.00 -2.47 -8.35
C LEU A 208 16.89 -2.78 -6.85
N ASP A 209 17.49 -1.96 -6.01
CA ASP A 209 17.44 -2.07 -4.56
C ASP A 209 17.57 -0.71 -3.89
N ALA A 210 17.12 -0.67 -2.64
CA ALA A 210 17.21 0.47 -1.78
C ALA A 210 17.90 0.10 -0.46
N GLU A 211 18.70 1.02 0.04
CA GLU A 211 19.22 1.00 1.41
C GLU A 211 18.41 1.97 2.26
N LEU A 212 17.80 1.47 3.34
CA LEU A 212 16.79 2.15 4.13
C LEU A 212 17.18 2.15 5.62
N ASP A 213 16.89 3.27 6.30
CA ASP A 213 16.90 3.35 7.76
C ASP A 213 15.69 2.59 8.33
N LEU A 214 15.93 1.76 9.34
CA LEU A 214 14.92 1.10 10.16
C LEU A 214 14.70 1.85 11.48
N ALA A 215 13.66 1.45 12.21
CA ALA A 215 13.37 1.88 13.57
C ALA A 215 13.47 0.70 14.55
N ASP A 216 13.51 1.00 15.85
CA ASP A 216 13.20 -0.02 16.85
C ASP A 216 11.71 -0.37 16.75
N ASP A 217 11.35 -1.61 17.05
CA ASP A 217 9.95 -2.00 17.24
C ASP A 217 9.46 -1.46 18.60
N GLU A 218 8.55 -0.48 18.53
CA GLU A 218 8.03 0.26 19.69
C GLU A 218 6.57 -0.13 19.96
N VAL A 219 6.20 -0.18 21.25
CA VAL A 219 4.80 -0.37 21.64
C VAL A 219 4.11 0.98 21.76
N TYR A 220 3.00 1.14 21.04
CA TYR A 220 2.18 2.34 21.08
C TYR A 220 0.84 2.12 21.81
N GLU A 221 0.43 3.12 22.56
CA GLU A 221 -0.93 3.26 23.08
C GLU A 221 -1.76 4.10 22.11
N GLN A 222 -2.85 3.55 21.61
CA GLN A 222 -3.78 4.29 20.76
C GLN A 222 -4.75 5.13 21.61
N ARG A 223 -4.92 6.39 21.25
CA ARG A 223 -5.94 7.30 21.82
C ARG A 223 -6.75 7.91 20.69
N ALA A 224 -8.01 8.22 20.97
CA ALA A 224 -8.88 8.91 20.02
C ALA A 224 -9.60 10.07 20.69
N THR A 225 -9.66 11.20 20.00
CA THR A 225 -10.42 12.37 20.42
C THR A 225 -11.28 12.87 19.27
N ILE A 226 -12.45 13.40 19.59
CA ILE A 226 -13.32 14.05 18.63
C ILE A 226 -13.05 15.57 18.67
N VAL A 227 -12.91 16.18 17.49
CA VAL A 227 -12.80 17.63 17.33
C VAL A 227 -13.71 18.13 16.20
N ASP A 228 -14.16 19.38 16.27
CA ASP A 228 -14.76 20.06 15.12
C ASP A 228 -13.64 20.42 14.13
N TYR A 229 -13.92 20.36 12.81
CA TYR A 229 -12.93 20.65 11.77
C TYR A 229 -12.32 22.05 11.88
N ARG A 230 -13.06 23.01 12.47
CA ARG A 230 -12.58 24.37 12.70
C ARG A 230 -11.52 24.44 13.80
N ASP A 231 -11.60 23.55 14.77
CA ASP A 231 -10.70 23.49 15.92
C ASP A 231 -9.49 22.58 15.65
N PHE A 232 -9.54 21.76 14.60
CA PHE A 232 -8.48 20.80 14.27
C PHE A 232 -7.10 21.44 14.08
N PRO A 233 -6.92 22.57 13.36
CA PRO A 233 -5.59 23.17 13.20
C PRO A 233 -4.95 23.56 14.55
N GLU A 234 -5.73 24.17 15.44
CA GLU A 234 -5.26 24.54 16.79
C GLU A 234 -4.98 23.30 17.64
N HIS A 235 -5.87 22.30 17.59
CA HIS A 235 -5.68 21.03 18.27
C HIS A 235 -4.39 20.34 17.83
N PHE A 236 -4.11 20.29 16.52
CA PHE A 236 -2.88 19.70 15.99
C PHE A 236 -1.64 20.43 16.50
N GLU A 237 -1.59 21.75 16.37
CA GLU A 237 -0.42 22.55 16.77
C GLU A 237 -0.17 22.52 18.28
N THR A 238 -1.22 22.42 19.11
CA THR A 238 -1.09 22.57 20.57
C THR A 238 -1.14 21.26 21.37
N LYS A 239 -1.75 20.20 20.82
CA LYS A 239 -1.95 18.92 21.51
C LYS A 239 -1.23 17.74 20.85
N VAL A 240 -1.03 17.79 19.54
CA VAL A 240 -0.42 16.67 18.80
C VAL A 240 1.06 16.94 18.55
N LYS A 241 1.37 18.02 17.83
CA LYS A 241 2.73 18.34 17.38
C LYS A 241 3.70 18.66 18.53
N THR A 242 3.19 19.22 19.62
CA THR A 242 3.96 19.58 20.82
C THR A 242 4.16 18.41 21.78
N ASP A 243 3.41 17.32 21.65
CA ASP A 243 3.52 16.15 22.51
C ASP A 243 4.57 15.18 21.95
N PRO A 244 5.76 15.08 22.57
CA PRO A 244 6.85 14.24 22.06
C PRO A 244 6.53 12.74 22.13
N THR A 245 5.49 12.36 22.88
CA THR A 245 5.05 10.96 22.96
C THR A 245 4.27 10.54 21.72
N VAL A 246 3.67 11.47 20.96
CA VAL A 246 2.92 11.10 19.74
C VAL A 246 3.89 10.66 18.65
N ALA A 247 3.79 9.40 18.24
CA ALA A 247 4.56 8.83 17.15
C ALA A 247 3.84 8.94 15.81
N LEU A 248 2.56 8.56 15.80
CA LEU A 248 1.72 8.50 14.61
C LEU A 248 0.41 9.25 14.84
N MET A 249 -0.17 9.74 13.75
CA MET A 249 -1.49 10.37 13.75
C MET A 249 -2.31 9.97 12.52
N LEU A 250 -3.61 9.84 12.71
CA LEU A 250 -4.59 9.77 11.64
C LEU A 250 -5.82 10.62 12.01
N SER A 251 -6.17 11.56 11.15
CA SER A 251 -7.41 12.34 11.25
C SER A 251 -8.41 11.87 10.21
N ARG A 252 -9.62 11.54 10.64
CA ARG A 252 -10.70 11.10 9.75
C ARG A 252 -11.92 12.00 9.92
N PRO A 253 -12.24 12.86 8.95
CA PRO A 253 -13.48 13.62 8.97
C PRO A 253 -14.69 12.70 8.75
N SER A 254 -15.81 13.09 9.33
CA SER A 254 -17.10 12.41 9.22
C SER A 254 -17.57 12.36 7.78
N ILE A 255 -18.12 11.22 7.37
CA ILE A 255 -18.77 11.04 6.06
C ILE A 255 -20.29 10.85 6.20
N ASP A 256 -20.81 11.05 7.42
CA ASP A 256 -22.22 11.03 7.73
C ASP A 256 -22.90 12.27 7.11
N PRO A 257 -23.99 12.14 6.34
CA PRO A 257 -24.67 13.29 5.73
C PRO A 257 -25.03 14.41 6.72
N ASP A 258 -25.42 14.08 7.95
CA ASP A 258 -25.88 15.07 8.95
C ASP A 258 -24.71 15.76 9.69
N ASP A 259 -23.50 15.23 9.57
CA ASP A 259 -22.28 15.70 10.23
C ASP A 259 -21.10 15.78 9.26
N PHE A 260 -21.42 15.93 7.96
CA PHE A 260 -20.48 15.71 6.87
C PHE A 260 -19.27 16.65 6.94
N LEU A 261 -18.08 16.07 7.03
CA LEU A 261 -16.78 16.72 7.20
C LEU A 261 -16.67 17.65 8.40
N ARG A 262 -17.69 17.72 9.27
CA ARG A 262 -17.72 18.64 10.40
C ARG A 262 -16.95 18.08 11.58
N THR A 263 -17.28 16.87 11.98
CA THR A 263 -16.58 16.21 13.10
C THR A 263 -15.40 15.40 12.56
N ILE A 264 -14.25 15.50 13.22
CA ILE A 264 -13.04 14.75 12.92
C ILE A 264 -12.71 13.84 14.10
N VAL A 265 -12.53 12.56 13.83
CA VAL A 265 -11.90 11.64 14.79
C VAL A 265 -10.39 11.72 14.59
N VAL A 266 -9.69 12.20 15.60
CA VAL A 266 -8.24 12.28 15.65
C VAL A 266 -7.74 11.09 16.45
N THR A 267 -7.08 10.16 15.79
CA THR A 267 -6.43 9.01 16.41
C THR A 267 -4.93 9.27 16.50
N THR A 268 -4.37 9.18 17.70
CA THR A 268 -2.94 9.30 17.97
C THR A 268 -2.39 8.00 18.55
N TRP A 269 -1.14 7.69 18.23
CA TRP A 269 -0.41 6.57 18.82
C TRP A 269 0.75 7.12 19.64
N HIS A 270 0.69 6.91 20.95
CA HIS A 270 1.65 7.42 21.91
C HIS A 270 2.70 6.36 22.25
N ARG A 271 3.98 6.74 22.22
CA ARG A 271 5.10 5.94 22.71
C ARG A 271 4.91 5.62 24.18
N THR A 272 4.88 4.34 24.48
CA THR A 272 4.83 3.88 25.89
C THR A 272 6.22 3.85 26.53
N GLY A 273 7.28 4.00 25.74
CA GLY A 273 8.67 3.73 26.15
C GLY A 273 8.97 2.23 26.35
N GLY A 274 7.95 1.38 26.22
CA GLY A 274 8.08 -0.06 26.25
C GLY A 274 8.56 -0.60 24.89
N ARG A 275 9.39 -1.64 24.98
CA ARG A 275 9.64 -2.55 23.86
C ARG A 275 8.83 -3.82 24.08
N PRO A 276 8.43 -4.53 23.02
CA PRO A 276 7.82 -5.84 23.19
C PRO A 276 8.75 -6.76 24.00
N GLY A 277 8.23 -7.38 25.06
CA GLY A 277 9.02 -8.28 25.92
C GLY A 277 9.46 -9.56 25.20
N GLU A 278 8.72 -9.96 24.17
CA GLU A 278 9.03 -11.03 23.21
C GLU A 278 8.71 -10.55 21.79
N VAL A 279 9.26 -11.19 20.77
CA VAL A 279 8.91 -10.92 19.37
C VAL A 279 7.41 -11.14 19.18
N VAL A 280 6.66 -10.06 18.93
CA VAL A 280 5.22 -10.13 18.72
C VAL A 280 4.98 -10.77 17.36
N ALA A 281 4.19 -11.84 17.35
CA ALA A 281 3.76 -12.45 16.10
C ALA A 281 3.00 -11.42 15.27
N LEU A 282 3.42 -11.21 14.03
CA LEU A 282 2.73 -10.32 13.10
C LEU A 282 1.29 -10.80 12.93
N SER A 283 0.35 -9.88 13.08
CA SER A 283 -1.06 -10.15 12.87
C SER A 283 -1.37 -10.15 11.37
N GLU A 284 -2.37 -10.95 10.98
CA GLU A 284 -2.91 -10.95 9.63
C GLU A 284 -4.38 -10.52 9.67
N GLU A 285 -4.83 -9.89 8.59
CA GLU A 285 -6.23 -9.53 8.45
C GLU A 285 -7.10 -10.80 8.49
N ARG A 286 -8.14 -10.77 9.33
CA ARG A 286 -9.12 -11.85 9.45
C ARG A 286 -10.47 -11.38 8.95
N HIS A 287 -11.24 -12.29 8.36
CA HIS A 287 -12.61 -12.02 7.88
C HIS A 287 -12.71 -10.92 6.80
N VAL A 288 -11.68 -10.76 5.97
CA VAL A 288 -11.61 -9.74 4.89
C VAL A 288 -12.87 -9.70 4.02
N TRP A 289 -13.49 -10.85 3.71
CA TRP A 289 -14.72 -10.92 2.92
C TRP A 289 -15.91 -10.22 3.59
N ARG A 290 -16.05 -10.37 4.92
CA ARG A 290 -17.11 -9.75 5.72
C ARG A 290 -16.93 -8.25 5.73
N ASP A 291 -15.70 -7.81 5.98
CA ASP A 291 -15.38 -6.39 6.08
C ASP A 291 -15.53 -5.71 4.72
N LYS A 292 -15.15 -6.37 3.62
CA LYS A 292 -15.43 -5.92 2.24
C LYS A 292 -16.91 -5.83 1.95
N PHE A 293 -17.71 -6.80 2.39
CA PHE A 293 -19.17 -6.77 2.19
C PHE A 293 -19.81 -5.56 2.89
N LEU A 294 -19.48 -5.35 4.17
CA LEU A 294 -19.98 -4.20 4.95
C LEU A 294 -19.49 -2.87 4.36
N PHE A 295 -18.23 -2.81 3.92
CA PHE A 295 -17.69 -1.66 3.21
C PHE A 295 -18.47 -1.37 1.92
N GLY A 296 -18.78 -2.41 1.13
CA GLY A 296 -19.60 -2.33 -0.07
C GLY A 296 -20.99 -1.75 0.19
N LEU A 297 -21.68 -2.23 1.23
CA LEU A 297 -22.98 -1.66 1.63
C LEU A 297 -22.88 -0.16 1.96
N SER A 298 -21.83 0.26 2.69
CA SER A 298 -21.63 1.67 3.02
C SER A 298 -21.33 2.56 1.81
N ARG A 299 -20.91 2.00 0.67
CA ARG A 299 -20.72 2.79 -0.55
C ARG A 299 -22.04 3.12 -1.23
N GLU A 300 -22.97 2.18 -1.20
CA GLU A 300 -24.23 2.25 -1.95
C GLU A 300 -25.38 2.85 -1.14
N PHE A 301 -25.37 2.73 0.20
CA PHE A 301 -26.50 3.10 1.04
C PHE A 301 -26.12 4.04 2.20
N ASP A 302 -26.85 5.14 2.35
CA ASP A 302 -26.57 6.15 3.38
C ASP A 302 -26.78 5.64 4.82
N TRP A 303 -27.82 4.84 5.07
CA TRP A 303 -28.02 4.19 6.38
C TRP A 303 -26.83 3.30 6.77
N ALA A 304 -26.17 2.68 5.79
CA ALA A 304 -25.00 1.85 6.03
C ALA A 304 -23.73 2.69 6.29
N LYS A 305 -23.64 3.91 5.74
CA LYS A 305 -22.60 4.89 6.11
C LYS A 305 -22.76 5.33 7.56
N GLU A 306 -23.97 5.69 7.96
CA GLU A 306 -24.29 6.10 9.34
C GLU A 306 -23.98 4.98 10.34
N LEU A 307 -24.45 3.75 10.07
CA LEU A 307 -24.17 2.59 10.91
C LEU A 307 -22.65 2.35 11.02
N ARG A 308 -21.92 2.38 9.91
CA ARG A 308 -20.47 2.20 9.91
C ARG A 308 -19.77 3.29 10.70
N TRP A 309 -20.14 4.56 10.50
CA TRP A 309 -19.58 5.70 11.24
C TRP A 309 -19.81 5.55 12.74
N THR A 310 -21.02 5.19 13.15
CA THR A 310 -21.38 4.98 14.56
C THR A 310 -20.60 3.84 15.19
N LEU A 311 -20.50 2.69 14.51
CA LEU A 311 -19.72 1.55 14.99
C LEU A 311 -18.23 1.86 15.07
N GLN A 312 -17.67 2.54 14.07
CA GLN A 312 -16.26 2.92 14.05
C GLN A 312 -15.92 3.92 15.15
N LYS A 313 -16.73 4.96 15.35
CA LYS A 313 -16.55 5.90 16.47
C LYS A 313 -16.52 5.15 17.81
N ARG A 314 -17.45 4.24 18.02
CA ARG A 314 -17.50 3.44 19.26
C ARG A 314 -16.23 2.59 19.42
N LEU A 315 -15.79 1.89 18.38
CA LEU A 315 -14.58 1.08 18.42
C LEU A 315 -13.30 1.91 18.66
N GLU A 316 -13.20 3.10 18.07
CA GLU A 316 -12.01 3.94 18.19
C GLU A 316 -11.94 4.71 19.51
N LEU A 317 -13.09 5.05 20.10
CA LEU A 317 -13.18 5.80 21.35
C LEU A 317 -13.18 4.91 22.60
N GLY A 318 -13.38 3.59 22.44
CA GLY A 318 -13.47 2.61 23.54
C GLY A 318 -14.86 2.50 24.14
#